data_AF-A0A2V2RXM1-F1
#
_entry.id   AF-A0A2V2RXM1-F1
#
_cell.length_a   1.000
_cell.length_b   1.000
_cell.length_c   1.000
_cell.angle_alpha   90.00
_cell.angle_beta   90.00
_cell.angle_gamma   90.00
#
_symmetry.space_group_name_H-M   'P 1'
#
loop_
_entity.id
_entity.type
_entity.pdbx_description
1 polymer ?
#
loop_
_entity_poly.entity_id
_entity_poly.type
_entity_poly.pdbx_seq_one_letter_code
_entity_poly.pdbx_strand_id
1 'polypeptide(L)'
;MCTPFKKGFTLEKMVREDENSMKKDQRKKELQQGHRIEAAQTALKETGLKATEPRLAILIALSENHGPFTADEVHKLINKRVCDQATVYRTLTRLVEVGLLRRCEFGDGIARFETAESGHHHHHVVCNQCKRVEVIDDEEIEEIDRFARKRGFSDVSHILEFFGTCPQCR
;
A
#
# COMPACT_ATOMS: atom_id res chain seq x y z
N MET A 1 19.99 46.50 -40.78
CA MET A 1 20.95 45.92 -39.82
C MET A 1 20.30 44.68 -39.22
N CYS A 2 20.81 43.49 -39.60
CA CYS A 2 20.31 42.20 -39.14
C CYS A 2 21.24 41.71 -38.02
N THR A 3 20.73 41.50 -36.81
CA THR A 3 21.50 40.94 -35.68
C THR A 3 21.36 39.42 -35.64
N PRO A 4 22.38 38.69 -35.13
CA PRO A 4 22.55 37.27 -35.41
C PRO A 4 21.77 36.37 -34.45
N PHE A 5 21.25 35.29 -35.05
CA PHE A 5 20.65 34.10 -34.45
C PHE A 5 21.54 33.55 -33.31
N LYS A 6 21.07 33.64 -32.05
CA LYS A 6 21.78 33.04 -30.91
C LYS A 6 21.54 31.52 -30.87
N LYS A 7 22.60 30.79 -31.22
CA LYS A 7 23.09 29.50 -30.69
C LYS A 7 22.05 28.45 -30.28
N GLY A 8 22.13 27.32 -31.00
CA GLY A 8 21.30 26.13 -30.85
C GLY A 8 21.17 25.57 -29.44
N PHE A 9 19.92 25.30 -29.09
CA PHE A 9 19.55 24.19 -28.22
C PHE A 9 19.55 22.95 -29.11
N THR A 10 20.62 22.14 -29.07
CA THR A 10 20.69 20.90 -29.86
C THR A 10 19.69 19.88 -29.31
N LEU A 11 18.94 19.21 -30.21
CA LEU A 11 18.08 18.06 -29.91
C LEU A 11 18.76 17.02 -29.01
N GLU A 12 20.08 16.88 -29.11
CA GLU A 12 20.92 16.00 -28.29
C GLU A 12 20.94 16.37 -26.79
N LYS A 13 20.74 17.65 -26.41
CA LYS A 13 20.65 18.05 -25.00
C LYS A 13 19.29 17.71 -24.39
N MET A 14 18.20 17.83 -25.16
CA MET A 14 16.86 17.42 -24.73
C MET A 14 16.77 15.89 -24.55
N VAL A 15 17.29 15.11 -25.50
CA VAL A 15 17.33 13.63 -25.37
C VAL A 15 18.17 13.16 -24.17
N ARG A 16 19.29 13.83 -23.88
CA ARG A 16 20.14 13.51 -22.72
C ARG A 16 19.51 13.85 -21.37
N GLU A 17 18.64 14.87 -21.31
CA GLU A 17 17.93 15.24 -20.08
C GLU A 17 16.81 14.23 -19.76
N ASP A 18 16.07 13.77 -20.78
CA ASP A 18 15.04 12.73 -20.65
C ASP A 18 15.63 11.35 -20.29
N GLU A 19 16.75 10.94 -20.91
CA GLU A 19 17.43 9.67 -20.59
C GLU A 19 18.00 9.65 -19.15
N ASN A 20 18.45 10.80 -18.63
CA ASN A 20 18.92 10.92 -17.25
C ASN A 20 17.76 10.91 -16.24
N SER A 21 16.60 11.43 -16.64
CA SER A 21 15.37 11.38 -15.84
C SER A 21 14.88 9.92 -15.71
N MET A 22 14.81 9.18 -16.82
CA MET A 22 14.42 7.77 -16.84
C MET A 22 15.38 6.86 -16.05
N LYS A 23 16.70 7.09 -16.14
CA LYS A 23 17.70 6.34 -15.36
C LYS A 23 17.65 6.64 -13.86
N LYS A 24 17.30 7.88 -13.47
CA LYS A 24 17.10 8.25 -12.06
C LYS A 24 15.85 7.60 -11.47
N ASP A 25 14.75 7.55 -12.23
CA ASP A 25 13.50 6.91 -11.80
C ASP A 25 13.65 5.39 -11.67
N GLN A 26 14.39 4.75 -12.59
CA GLN A 26 14.74 3.33 -12.52
C GLN A 26 15.51 3.00 -11.24
N ARG A 27 16.58 3.76 -10.97
CA ARG A 27 17.45 3.55 -9.80
C ARG A 27 16.71 3.82 -8.47
N LYS A 28 15.80 4.80 -8.45
CA LYS A 28 14.98 5.12 -7.27
C LYS A 28 13.98 4.00 -6.98
N LYS A 29 13.35 3.41 -8.01
CA LYS A 29 12.48 2.24 -7.87
C LYS A 29 13.22 1.01 -7.36
N GLU A 30 14.42 0.73 -7.87
CA GLU A 30 15.25 -0.40 -7.42
C GLU A 30 15.66 -0.27 -5.94
N LEU A 31 16.05 0.93 -5.51
CA LEU A 31 16.36 1.23 -4.10
C LEU A 31 15.12 1.04 -3.20
N GLN A 32 13.97 1.54 -3.63
CA GLN A 32 12.72 1.41 -2.89
C GLN A 32 12.25 -0.06 -2.80
N GLN A 33 12.46 -0.84 -3.86
CA GLN A 33 12.21 -2.28 -3.87
C GLN A 33 13.10 -3.02 -2.87
N GLY A 34 14.40 -2.68 -2.82
CA GLY A 34 15.35 -3.26 -1.89
C GLY A 34 14.94 -3.06 -0.43
N HIS A 35 14.60 -1.81 -0.07
CA HIS A 35 14.13 -1.49 1.28
C HIS A 35 12.86 -2.26 1.68
N ARG A 36 11.90 -2.42 0.75
CA ARG A 36 10.68 -3.21 1.01
C ARG A 36 10.97 -4.68 1.25
N ILE A 37 11.89 -5.27 0.50
CA ILE A 37 12.31 -6.67 0.71
C ILE A 37 12.93 -6.83 2.10
N GLU A 38 13.87 -5.95 2.47
CA GLU A 38 14.52 -6.00 3.79
C GLU A 38 13.52 -5.80 4.94
N ALA A 39 12.60 -4.84 4.81
CA ALA A 39 11.54 -4.61 5.79
C ALA A 39 10.64 -5.84 5.94
N ALA A 40 10.19 -6.44 4.83
CA ALA A 40 9.36 -7.65 4.86
C ALA A 40 10.08 -8.85 5.47
N GLN A 41 11.37 -9.04 5.16
CA GLN A 41 12.19 -10.09 5.78
C GLN A 41 12.34 -9.88 7.29
N THR A 42 12.58 -8.65 7.71
CA THR A 42 12.72 -8.28 9.13
C THR A 42 11.42 -8.54 9.88
N ALA A 43 10.28 -8.06 9.36
CA ALA A 43 8.97 -8.27 9.97
C ALA A 43 8.60 -9.76 10.11
N LEU A 44 8.92 -10.58 9.11
CA LEU A 44 8.73 -12.03 9.18
C LEU A 44 9.62 -12.67 10.25
N LYS A 45 10.88 -12.23 10.35
CA LYS A 45 11.84 -12.73 11.35
C LYS A 45 11.37 -12.39 12.77
N GLU A 46 10.93 -11.18 13.01
CA GLU A 46 10.44 -10.70 14.31
C GLU A 46 9.19 -11.46 14.78
N THR A 47 8.36 -11.92 13.85
CA THR A 47 7.17 -12.74 14.12
C THR A 47 7.45 -14.25 14.14
N GLY A 48 8.71 -14.66 14.01
CA GLY A 48 9.12 -16.08 13.99
C GLY A 48 8.69 -16.84 12.73
N LEU A 49 8.24 -16.15 11.68
CA LEU A 49 7.88 -16.76 10.40
C LEU A 49 9.09 -16.85 9.48
N LYS A 50 9.25 -18.00 8.82
CA LYS A 50 10.23 -18.16 7.74
C LYS A 50 9.90 -17.22 6.57
N ALA A 51 10.91 -16.54 6.03
CA ALA A 51 10.81 -15.71 4.83
C ALA A 51 10.70 -16.54 3.55
N THR A 52 9.55 -17.20 3.36
CA THR A 52 9.23 -17.94 2.14
C THR A 52 8.79 -17.00 1.02
N GLU A 53 8.99 -17.40 -0.24
CA GLU A 53 8.63 -16.60 -1.42
C GLU A 53 7.18 -16.09 -1.41
N PRO A 54 6.13 -16.88 -1.08
CA PRO A 54 4.76 -16.36 -1.02
C PRO A 54 4.55 -15.26 0.02
N ARG A 55 5.14 -15.40 1.21
CA ARG A 55 5.03 -14.41 2.30
C ARG A 55 5.68 -13.08 1.91
N LEU A 56 6.88 -13.15 1.34
CA LEU A 56 7.58 -11.96 0.85
C LEU A 56 6.81 -11.30 -0.28
N ALA A 57 6.37 -12.06 -1.28
CA ALA A 57 5.61 -11.53 -2.41
C ALA A 57 4.33 -10.80 -1.96
N ILE A 58 3.58 -11.38 -1.02
CA ILE A 58 2.35 -10.79 -0.49
C ILE A 58 2.64 -9.52 0.32
N LEU A 59 3.61 -9.54 1.24
CA LEU A 59 3.95 -8.37 2.06
C LEU A 59 4.46 -7.21 1.19
N ILE A 60 5.31 -7.52 0.21
CA ILE A 60 5.81 -6.53 -0.74
C ILE A 60 4.61 -5.95 -1.50
N ALA A 61 3.79 -6.78 -2.16
CA ALA A 61 2.65 -6.31 -2.95
C ALA A 61 1.68 -5.42 -2.16
N LEU A 62 1.36 -5.79 -0.92
CA LEU A 62 0.49 -4.98 -0.05
C LEU A 62 1.16 -3.71 0.47
N SER A 63 2.49 -3.66 0.57
CA SER A 63 3.22 -2.43 0.89
C SER A 63 3.37 -1.47 -0.31
N GLU A 64 3.16 -1.97 -1.53
CA GLU A 64 3.20 -1.15 -2.76
C GLU A 64 1.85 -0.58 -3.15
N ASN A 65 0.78 -1.28 -2.77
CA ASN A 65 -0.57 -0.94 -3.11
C ASN A 65 -1.32 -0.69 -1.80
N HIS A 66 -1.86 0.51 -1.61
CA HIS A 66 -2.67 0.80 -0.42
C HIS A 66 -4.02 0.11 -0.56
N GLY A 67 -4.30 -0.80 0.38
CA GLY A 67 -5.47 -1.68 0.39
C GLY A 67 -6.69 -1.05 1.05
N PRO A 68 -7.66 -1.88 1.51
CA PRO A 68 -7.58 -3.33 1.68
C PRO A 68 -8.03 -4.14 0.45
N PHE A 69 -7.39 -5.29 0.23
CA PHE A 69 -7.60 -6.17 -0.93
C PHE A 69 -8.20 -7.53 -0.56
N THR A 70 -9.05 -8.07 -1.41
CA THR A 70 -9.48 -9.48 -1.34
C THR A 70 -8.31 -10.43 -1.63
N ALA A 71 -8.42 -11.69 -1.20
CA ALA A 71 -7.42 -12.71 -1.51
C ALA A 71 -7.22 -12.92 -3.03
N ASP A 72 -8.29 -12.75 -3.82
CA ASP A 72 -8.22 -12.82 -5.29
C ASP A 72 -7.46 -11.64 -5.88
N GLU A 73 -7.68 -10.43 -5.37
CA GLU A 73 -6.93 -9.24 -5.77
C GLU A 73 -5.44 -9.36 -5.40
N VAL A 74 -5.11 -9.83 -4.20
CA VAL A 74 -3.72 -10.10 -3.81
C VAL A 74 -3.08 -11.12 -4.76
N HIS A 75 -3.79 -12.20 -5.10
CA HIS A 75 -3.30 -13.19 -6.07
C HIS A 75 -3.06 -12.60 -7.47
N LYS A 76 -3.82 -11.57 -7.86
CA LYS A 76 -3.61 -10.82 -9.12
C LYS A 76 -2.45 -9.83 -9.04
N LEU A 77 -2.17 -9.27 -7.86
CA LEU A 77 -1.04 -8.35 -7.62
C LEU A 77 0.30 -9.09 -7.64
N ILE A 78 0.36 -10.32 -7.14
CA ILE A 78 1.58 -11.13 -7.16
C ILE A 78 1.71 -11.93 -8.46
N ASN A 79 2.93 -12.36 -8.79
CA ASN A 79 3.13 -13.29 -9.90
C ASN A 79 2.44 -14.64 -9.58
N LYS A 80 1.46 -15.03 -10.40
CA LYS A 80 0.67 -16.27 -10.23
C LYS A 80 1.49 -17.56 -10.21
N ARG A 81 2.78 -17.52 -10.61
CA ARG A 81 3.70 -18.66 -10.50
C ARG A 81 4.23 -18.86 -9.08
N VAL A 82 4.14 -17.86 -8.21
CA VAL A 82 4.62 -17.91 -6.82
C VAL A 82 3.81 -18.91 -6.01
N CYS A 83 2.47 -18.85 -6.10
CA CYS A 83 1.58 -19.79 -5.42
C CYS A 83 0.14 -19.69 -5.96
N ASP A 84 -0.67 -20.71 -5.66
CA ASP A 84 -2.09 -20.73 -5.97
C ASP A 84 -2.92 -19.84 -5.02
N GLN A 85 -4.17 -19.56 -5.41
CA GLN A 85 -5.08 -18.72 -4.62
C GLN A 85 -5.37 -19.29 -3.21
N ALA A 86 -5.40 -20.61 -3.07
CA ALA A 86 -5.61 -21.26 -1.77
C ALA A 86 -4.41 -21.01 -0.83
N THR A 87 -3.19 -21.02 -1.36
CA THR A 87 -1.97 -20.69 -0.63
C THR A 87 -1.90 -19.20 -0.30
N VAL A 88 -2.36 -18.32 -1.20
CA VAL A 88 -2.51 -16.88 -0.91
C VAL A 88 -3.42 -16.71 0.30
N TYR A 89 -4.62 -17.30 0.29
CA TYR A 89 -5.56 -17.18 1.41
C TYR A 89 -4.96 -17.70 2.73
N ARG A 90 -4.39 -18.91 2.76
CA ARG A 90 -3.74 -19.45 3.96
C ARG A 90 -2.60 -18.57 4.46
N THR A 91 -1.83 -17.98 3.54
CA THR A 91 -0.72 -17.09 3.90
C THR A 91 -1.23 -15.79 4.49
N LEU A 92 -2.27 -15.19 3.89
CA LEU A 92 -2.93 -13.99 4.42
C LEU A 92 -3.45 -14.24 5.84
N THR A 93 -4.18 -15.34 6.06
CA THR A 93 -4.65 -15.71 7.41
C THR A 93 -3.50 -15.82 8.40
N ARG A 94 -2.40 -16.50 8.01
CA ARG A 94 -1.24 -16.65 8.89
C ARG A 94 -0.53 -15.34 9.19
N LEU A 95 -0.47 -14.41 8.24
CA LEU A 95 0.13 -13.10 8.43
C LEU A 95 -0.74 -12.20 9.34
N VAL A 96 -2.06 -12.34 9.28
CA VAL A 96 -2.99 -11.69 10.22
C VAL A 96 -2.80 -12.24 11.64
N GLU A 97 -2.68 -13.55 11.81
CA GLU A 97 -2.47 -14.19 13.12
C GLU A 97 -1.22 -13.68 13.85
N VAL A 98 -0.17 -13.31 13.10
CA VAL A 98 1.07 -12.76 13.67
C VAL A 98 1.13 -11.23 13.68
N GLY A 99 0.03 -10.57 13.32
CA GLY A 99 -0.09 -9.10 13.37
C GLY A 99 0.66 -8.34 12.27
N LEU A 100 1.09 -9.00 11.19
CA LEU A 100 1.72 -8.31 10.05
C LEU A 100 0.70 -7.72 9.08
N LEU A 101 -0.49 -8.31 9.03
CA LEU A 101 -1.61 -7.82 8.23
C LEU A 101 -2.83 -7.61 9.11
N ARG A 102 -3.72 -6.74 8.67
CA ARG A 102 -5.08 -6.57 9.23
C ARG A 102 -6.09 -7.20 8.29
N ARG A 103 -7.16 -7.78 8.87
CA ARG A 103 -8.35 -8.22 8.15
C ARG A 103 -9.46 -7.18 8.32
N CYS A 104 -10.04 -6.74 7.22
CA CYS A 104 -11.12 -5.76 7.16
C CYS A 104 -12.42 -6.46 6.73
N GLU A 105 -13.53 -6.15 7.41
CA GLU A 105 -14.84 -6.76 7.17
C GLU A 105 -15.91 -5.69 6.97
N PHE A 106 -16.30 -5.48 5.72
CA PHE A 106 -17.19 -4.41 5.29
C PHE A 106 -18.68 -4.79 5.29
N GLY A 107 -19.05 -5.86 5.98
CA GLY A 107 -20.43 -6.36 6.05
C GLY A 107 -20.98 -6.96 4.75
N ASP A 108 -20.17 -7.08 3.69
CA ASP A 108 -20.53 -7.70 2.41
C ASP A 108 -20.18 -9.20 2.33
N GLY A 109 -19.73 -9.78 3.44
CA GLY A 109 -19.28 -11.17 3.52
C GLY A 109 -17.92 -11.43 2.87
N ILE A 110 -17.23 -10.40 2.39
CA ILE A 110 -15.93 -10.52 1.72
C ILE A 110 -14.83 -10.01 2.64
N ALA A 111 -13.92 -10.91 3.02
CA ALA A 111 -12.73 -10.57 3.78
C ALA A 111 -11.71 -9.86 2.88
N ARG A 112 -11.20 -8.72 3.37
CA ARG A 112 -10.11 -7.98 2.74
C ARG A 112 -8.93 -7.84 3.69
N PHE A 113 -7.75 -7.59 3.13
CA PHE A 113 -6.48 -7.62 3.84
C PHE A 113 -5.63 -6.41 3.46
N GLU A 114 -4.97 -5.84 4.45
CA GLU A 114 -4.03 -4.72 4.32
C GLU A 114 -2.85 -4.88 5.27
N THR A 115 -1.78 -4.12 5.04
CA THR A 115 -0.65 -4.06 5.97
C THR A 115 -1.11 -3.55 7.34
N ALA A 116 -0.64 -4.18 8.41
CA ALA A 116 -0.77 -3.61 9.73
C ALA A 116 0.27 -2.48 9.84
N GLU A 117 -0.12 -1.24 9.49
CA GLU A 117 0.79 -0.10 9.55
C GLU A 117 1.08 0.29 11.01
N SER A 118 2.36 0.48 11.30
CA SER A 118 2.84 1.07 12.56
C SER A 118 3.08 2.56 12.32
N GLY A 119 2.13 3.41 12.68
CA GLY A 119 2.33 4.86 12.78
C GLY A 119 1.89 5.72 11.58
N HIS A 120 1.37 5.11 10.51
CA HIS A 120 0.51 5.78 9.55
C HIS A 120 -0.83 5.07 9.60
N HIS A 121 -1.91 5.84 9.78
CA HIS A 121 -3.23 5.30 9.64
C HIS A 121 -3.72 5.74 8.25
N HIS A 122 -4.53 4.91 7.62
CA HIS A 122 -5.21 5.29 6.41
C HIS A 122 -6.64 4.84 6.63
N HIS A 123 -7.56 5.78 6.49
CA HIS A 123 -8.98 5.48 6.67
C HIS A 123 -9.60 5.17 5.32
N HIS A 124 -10.58 4.28 5.32
CA HIS A 124 -11.23 3.84 4.09
C HIS A 124 -12.68 4.30 4.07
N VAL A 125 -13.11 4.83 2.92
CA VAL A 125 -14.53 4.89 2.56
C VAL A 125 -14.85 3.82 1.53
N VAL A 126 -15.87 3.04 1.82
CA VAL A 126 -16.34 1.94 0.98
C VAL A 126 -17.68 2.30 0.36
N CYS A 127 -17.77 2.20 -0.96
CA CYS A 127 -19.02 2.41 -1.67
C CYS A 127 -20.01 1.26 -1.42
N ASN A 128 -21.21 1.56 -0.94
CA ASN A 128 -22.29 0.62 -0.68
C ASN A 128 -22.75 -0.11 -1.95
N GLN A 129 -22.63 0.52 -3.12
CA GLN A 129 -23.07 -0.05 -4.39
C GLN A 129 -21.96 -0.82 -5.11
N CYS A 130 -20.89 -0.15 -5.54
CA CYS A 130 -19.84 -0.77 -6.35
C CYS A 130 -18.68 -1.36 -5.55
N LYS A 131 -18.68 -1.21 -4.21
CA LYS A 131 -17.63 -1.71 -3.31
C LYS A 131 -16.23 -1.14 -3.55
N ARG A 132 -16.12 -0.06 -4.34
CA ARG A 132 -14.90 0.73 -4.48
C ARG A 132 -14.48 1.24 -3.10
N VAL A 133 -13.18 1.13 -2.81
CA VAL A 133 -12.54 1.66 -1.61
C VAL A 133 -11.74 2.89 -2.02
N GLU A 134 -11.87 3.98 -1.27
CA GLU A 134 -11.03 5.17 -1.39
C GLU A 134 -10.36 5.45 -0.04
N VAL A 135 -9.11 5.89 -0.08
CA VAL A 135 -8.33 6.27 1.10
C VAL A 135 -8.68 7.70 1.49
N ILE A 136 -8.81 7.96 2.79
CA ILE A 136 -9.07 9.26 3.40
C ILE A 136 -7.83 9.66 4.21
N ASP A 137 -7.49 10.95 4.14
CA ASP A 137 -6.36 11.54 4.87
C ASP A 137 -6.63 11.64 6.39
N ASP A 138 -5.56 11.53 7.17
CA ASP A 138 -5.60 11.38 8.64
C ASP A 138 -5.89 12.65 9.44
N GLU A 139 -5.75 13.85 8.84
CA GLU A 139 -5.81 15.12 9.60
C GLU A 139 -7.09 15.26 10.42
N GLU A 140 -8.21 14.74 9.90
CA GLU A 140 -9.53 14.79 10.55
C GLU A 140 -9.69 13.78 11.69
N ILE A 141 -8.90 12.69 11.71
CA ILE A 141 -9.02 11.60 12.69
C ILE A 141 -8.12 11.82 13.91
N GLU A 142 -7.03 12.56 13.78
CA GLU A 142 -6.15 12.86 14.92
C GLU A 142 -6.87 13.51 16.11
N GLU A 143 -7.93 14.28 15.85
CA GLU A 143 -8.73 14.90 16.91
C GLU A 143 -9.41 13.87 17.83
N ILE A 144 -9.85 12.75 17.26
CA ILE A 144 -10.51 11.67 17.99
C ILE A 144 -9.50 10.99 18.93
N ASP A 145 -8.29 10.73 18.44
CA ASP A 145 -7.21 10.17 19.25
C ASP A 145 -6.79 11.10 20.39
N ARG A 146 -6.67 12.41 20.10
CA ARG A 146 -6.41 13.41 21.13
C ARG A 146 -7.50 13.42 22.20
N PHE A 147 -8.76 13.27 21.82
CA PHE A 147 -9.87 13.21 22.76
C PHE A 147 -9.77 12.00 23.71
N ALA A 148 -9.47 10.82 23.18
CA ALA A 148 -9.28 9.61 23.99
C ALA A 148 -8.11 9.78 24.99
N ARG A 149 -6.97 10.29 24.54
CA ARG A 149 -5.80 10.54 25.40
C ARG A 149 -6.09 11.56 26.51
N LYS A 150 -6.83 12.64 26.20
CA LYS A 150 -7.29 13.63 27.20
C LYS A 150 -8.18 13.05 28.30
N ARG A 151 -8.80 11.90 28.05
CA ARG A 151 -9.60 11.15 29.05
C ARG A 151 -8.75 10.19 29.89
N GLY A 152 -7.44 10.15 29.69
CA GLY A 152 -6.51 9.34 30.47
C GLY A 152 -6.21 7.96 29.88
N PHE A 153 -6.62 7.68 28.63
CA PHE A 153 -6.27 6.43 27.95
C PHE A 153 -4.84 6.51 27.39
N SER A 154 -4.06 5.44 27.60
CA SER A 154 -2.77 5.19 26.94
C SER A 154 -2.95 4.17 25.81
N ASP A 155 -1.96 4.08 24.91
CA ASP A 155 -1.92 3.07 23.84
C ASP A 155 -3.18 3.02 22.97
N VAL A 156 -3.76 4.20 22.70
CA VAL A 156 -4.97 4.36 21.90
C VAL A 156 -4.72 3.87 20.48
N SER A 157 -5.57 2.96 20.04
CA SER A 157 -5.75 2.53 18.66
C SER A 157 -7.24 2.57 18.32
N HIS A 158 -7.58 2.71 17.05
CA HIS A 158 -8.95 2.73 16.60
C HIS A 158 -9.13 1.96 15.29
N ILE A 159 -10.35 1.50 15.05
CA ILE A 159 -10.79 0.91 13.80
C ILE A 159 -11.88 1.83 13.29
N LEU A 160 -11.65 2.44 12.12
CA LEU A 160 -12.60 3.36 11.51
C LEU A 160 -12.81 2.98 10.04
N GLU A 161 -14.08 2.80 9.69
CA GLU A 161 -14.53 2.44 8.35
C GLU A 161 -15.74 3.31 8.00
N PHE A 162 -15.67 4.00 6.88
CA PHE A 162 -16.77 4.80 6.36
C PHE A 162 -17.50 4.04 5.27
N PHE A 163 -18.83 4.17 5.24
CA PHE A 163 -19.69 3.54 4.25
C PHE A 163 -20.56 4.61 3.59
N GLY A 164 -20.56 4.68 2.26
CA GLY A 164 -21.26 5.73 1.52
C GLY A 164 -21.59 5.32 0.09
N THR A 165 -22.14 6.23 -0.72
CA THR A 165 -22.30 6.00 -2.16
C THR A 165 -21.32 6.89 -2.90
N CYS A 166 -20.38 6.29 -3.65
CA CYS A 166 -19.37 7.05 -4.37
C CYS A 166 -20.01 7.90 -5.49
N PRO A 167 -19.33 8.95 -5.97
CA PRO A 167 -19.86 9.83 -7.02
C PRO A 167 -20.26 9.11 -8.31
N GLN A 168 -19.65 7.97 -8.63
CA GLN A 168 -19.95 7.17 -9.82
C GLN A 168 -21.25 6.36 -9.70
N CYS A 169 -21.76 6.14 -8.49
CA CYS A 169 -22.98 5.38 -8.21
C CYS A 169 -24.16 6.28 -7.80
N ARG A 170 -23.99 7.59 -7.83
CA ARG A 170 -25.08 8.56 -7.65
C ARG A 170 -25.78 8.86 -8.97
#